data_AF-A0A7J7BY00-F1
#
_entry.id   AF-A0A7J7BY00-F1
#
_cell.length_a   1.000
_cell.length_b   1.000
_cell.length_c   1.000
_cell.angle_alpha   90.00
_cell.angle_beta   90.00
_cell.angle_gamma   90.00
#
_symmetry.space_group_name_H-M   'P 1'
#
loop_
_entity.id
_entity.type
_entity.pdbx_description
1 polymer ?
#
loop_
_entity_poly.entity_id
_entity_poly.type
_entity_poly.pdbx_seq_one_letter_code
_entity_poly.pdbx_strand_id
1 'polypeptide(L)'
;MSLSFHSRCLLVLFCFIGFGFDFGQAFKVPFTVKDVLPVLPRQISWPVLNNFHSAVDLLPYFVGSVTPNNESIEWKGACFYGNEARLEFTEGDRDDTGLGGGVLYLKTSEAHSWTCMDLYVFATPYRITWDYYFSAREHTLEFDSWEEPAELEYVKQHGISVFLMPSGMMGTLFSLIDVLPLFSNTVWGQNANLGFLEKHMGATFEKRPKPWLATINPEDVHSGDFLAVSKIRGRWGGFETLEKWVTGAFAGHTAVCLKDEIGNLWVGESGHENERVISVMSMWSRVQPAYAANMWNEALNKRLGTEGLDLYGILAETERRGLAFDQLLSIPEQDEWVYSDGKSTTCVAFILQMYKEAGIFSFLSNSIQVTEFTIRDAYMLQIFENNQTRLPNWCNNGDGRLPFCQILGEYWMELPQYNTIKPYANMNENCPSLPPSYDRPVRC
;
A
#
# COMPACT_ATOMS: atom_id res chain seq x y z
N MET A 1 25.67 -52.49 1.40
CA MET A 1 26.66 -51.44 1.13
C MET A 1 27.02 -50.78 2.44
N SER A 2 28.30 -50.83 2.79
CA SER A 2 28.88 -50.31 4.03
C SER A 2 28.78 -48.78 4.08
N LEU A 3 28.07 -48.24 5.08
CA LEU A 3 28.18 -46.81 5.41
C LEU A 3 29.56 -46.56 6.03
N SER A 4 30.35 -45.74 5.35
CA SER A 4 31.68 -45.30 5.77
C SER A 4 31.70 -44.79 7.21
N PHE A 5 32.78 -45.12 7.93
CA PHE A 5 33.07 -44.72 9.31
C PHE A 5 32.93 -43.20 9.56
N HIS A 6 33.12 -42.36 8.53
CA HIS A 6 32.90 -40.91 8.59
C HIS A 6 31.43 -40.51 8.76
N SER A 7 30.49 -41.27 8.19
CA SER A 7 29.06 -40.95 8.26
C SER A 7 28.47 -41.25 9.64
N ARG A 8 29.07 -42.20 10.38
CA ARG A 8 28.69 -42.48 11.78
C ARG A 8 29.24 -41.44 12.77
N CYS A 9 30.43 -40.88 12.53
CA CYS A 9 30.95 -39.80 13.38
C CYS A 9 30.12 -38.50 13.28
N LEU A 10 29.61 -38.15 12.09
CA LEU A 10 28.80 -36.95 11.90
C LEU A 10 27.42 -37.04 12.57
N LEU A 11 26.78 -38.21 12.52
CA LEU A 11 25.50 -38.46 13.20
C LEU A 11 25.64 -38.48 14.73
N VAL A 12 26.78 -38.93 15.24
CA VAL A 12 27.09 -38.89 16.68
C VAL A 12 27.37 -37.45 17.13
N LEU A 13 28.01 -36.62 16.31
CA LEU A 13 28.21 -35.20 16.62
C LEU A 13 26.86 -34.44 16.71
N PHE A 14 25.89 -34.77 15.85
CA PHE A 14 24.55 -34.19 15.90
C PHE A 14 23.70 -34.67 17.09
N CYS A 15 23.90 -35.91 17.56
CA CYS A 15 23.16 -36.42 18.72
C CYS A 15 23.70 -35.90 20.06
N PHE A 16 24.99 -35.56 20.16
CA PHE A 16 25.58 -35.02 21.39
C PHE A 16 25.29 -33.53 21.64
N ILE A 17 24.76 -32.80 20.66
CA ILE A 17 24.25 -31.43 20.87
C ILE A 17 22.82 -31.46 21.46
N GLY A 18 22.15 -32.62 21.45
CA GLY A 18 20.74 -32.78 21.81
C GLY A 18 20.43 -33.26 23.25
N PHE A 19 21.41 -33.53 24.11
CA PHE A 19 21.14 -33.93 25.50
C PHE A 19 21.91 -33.05 26.49
N GLY A 20 21.12 -32.33 27.29
CA GLY A 20 21.51 -31.22 28.15
C GLY A 20 22.63 -31.48 29.16
N PHE A 21 23.44 -30.44 29.34
CA PHE A 21 23.93 -30.05 30.65
C PHE A 21 23.37 -28.67 30.97
N ASP A 22 22.67 -28.62 32.10
CA ASP A 22 21.97 -27.48 32.67
C ASP A 22 22.98 -26.50 33.27
N PHE A 23 23.20 -25.35 32.62
CA PHE A 23 23.77 -24.14 33.22
C PHE A 23 23.21 -22.93 32.47
N GLY A 24 22.51 -22.06 33.21
CA GLY A 24 21.84 -20.88 32.67
C GLY A 24 22.79 -19.91 31.98
N GLN A 25 22.69 -19.87 30.64
CA GLN A 25 22.91 -18.72 29.77
C GLN A 25 22.44 -19.15 28.37
N ALA A 26 21.40 -18.50 27.85
CA ALA A 26 20.89 -18.77 26.51
C ALA A 26 21.98 -18.51 25.47
N PHE A 27 22.62 -19.57 24.96
CA PHE A 27 23.57 -19.46 23.86
C PHE A 27 22.85 -18.88 22.64
N LYS A 28 23.27 -17.68 22.19
CA LYS A 28 22.84 -17.12 20.90
C LYS A 28 23.22 -18.11 19.81
N VAL A 29 22.22 -18.68 19.14
CA VAL A 29 22.45 -19.59 18.01
C VAL A 29 23.08 -18.81 16.86
N PRO A 30 24.10 -19.35 16.17
CA PRO A 30 24.80 -18.62 15.10
C PRO A 30 23.90 -18.30 13.91
N PHE A 31 22.79 -19.03 13.77
CA PHE A 31 21.76 -18.81 12.75
C PHE A 31 20.41 -19.26 13.30
N THR A 32 19.33 -18.54 12.97
CA THR A 32 17.97 -19.08 13.07
C THR A 32 17.60 -19.73 11.73
N VAL A 33 16.60 -20.62 11.71
CA VAL A 33 16.14 -21.25 10.45
C VAL A 33 15.76 -20.18 9.42
N LYS A 34 15.26 -19.03 9.86
CA LYS A 34 14.90 -17.87 9.02
C LYS A 34 16.10 -17.26 8.28
N ASP A 35 17.29 -17.30 8.88
CA ASP A 35 18.50 -16.66 8.37
C ASP A 35 19.25 -17.49 7.32
N VAL A 36 19.12 -18.82 7.37
CA VAL A 36 19.82 -19.75 6.48
C VAL A 36 19.00 -20.07 5.23
N LEU A 37 17.68 -19.88 5.30
CA LEU A 37 16.75 -20.14 4.19
C LEU A 37 17.18 -19.48 2.86
N PRO A 38 17.64 -18.22 2.81
CA PRO A 38 18.09 -17.60 1.56
C PRO A 38 19.31 -18.25 0.90
N VAL A 39 20.14 -18.96 1.68
CA VAL A 39 21.41 -19.56 1.23
C VAL A 39 21.22 -21.04 0.82
N LEU A 40 20.08 -21.63 1.17
CA LEU A 40 19.75 -23.01 0.82
C LEU A 40 19.30 -23.12 -0.66
N PRO A 41 19.54 -24.28 -1.30
CA PRO A 41 19.10 -24.55 -2.67
C PRO A 41 17.61 -24.21 -2.85
N ARG A 42 17.26 -23.54 -3.96
CA ARG A 42 15.89 -23.06 -4.24
C ARG A 42 14.79 -24.10 -4.03
N GLN A 43 15.07 -25.38 -4.23
CA GLN A 43 14.10 -26.47 -4.03
C GLN A 43 13.67 -26.66 -2.57
N ILE A 44 14.50 -26.24 -1.62
CA ILE A 44 14.30 -26.40 -0.17
C ILE A 44 13.82 -25.08 0.45
N SER A 45 14.39 -23.96 0.01
CA SER A 45 14.12 -22.65 0.59
C SER A 45 12.85 -21.98 0.06
N TRP A 46 12.54 -22.15 -1.22
CA TRP A 46 11.45 -21.43 -1.88
C TRP A 46 10.05 -21.71 -1.31
N PRO A 47 9.65 -22.95 -0.97
CA PRO A 47 8.34 -23.23 -0.37
C PRO A 47 8.18 -22.64 1.04
N VAL A 48 9.30 -22.48 1.75
CA VAL A 48 9.34 -22.01 3.13
C VAL A 48 9.41 -20.48 3.15
N LEU A 49 10.26 -19.87 2.32
CA LEU A 49 10.35 -18.42 2.13
C LEU A 49 9.04 -17.78 1.64
N ASN A 50 8.28 -18.48 0.78
CA ASN A 50 6.99 -17.99 0.28
C ASN A 50 5.91 -17.81 1.36
N ASN A 51 6.10 -18.44 2.53
CA ASN A 51 5.20 -18.34 3.68
C ASN A 51 5.67 -17.33 4.73
N PHE A 52 6.90 -16.81 4.62
CA PHE A 52 7.54 -16.08 5.72
C PHE A 52 7.52 -14.56 5.60
N HIS A 53 7.17 -14.00 4.45
CA HIS A 53 7.05 -12.55 4.27
C HIS A 53 5.86 -12.20 3.35
N SER A 54 5.03 -11.25 3.79
CA SER A 54 3.84 -10.76 3.09
C SER A 54 4.16 -9.46 2.36
N ALA A 55 3.42 -9.11 1.30
CA ALA A 55 3.53 -7.80 0.66
C ALA A 55 3.28 -6.62 1.62
N VAL A 56 2.56 -6.86 2.74
CA VAL A 56 2.40 -5.90 3.84
C VAL A 56 3.75 -5.51 4.46
N ASP A 57 4.74 -6.40 4.44
CA ASP A 57 6.05 -6.18 5.02
C ASP A 57 6.93 -5.19 4.21
N LEU A 58 6.44 -4.72 3.05
CA LEU A 58 7.02 -3.61 2.29
C LEU A 58 6.71 -2.24 2.89
N LEU A 59 5.74 -2.15 3.81
CA LEU A 59 5.36 -0.88 4.41
C LEU A 59 6.20 -0.61 5.66
N PRO A 60 6.95 0.52 5.70
CA PRO A 60 7.66 0.92 6.90
C PRO A 60 6.65 1.27 8.00
N TYR A 61 6.91 0.86 9.24
CA TYR A 61 6.10 1.30 10.39
C TYR A 61 6.84 2.36 11.20
N PHE A 62 6.09 3.32 11.74
CA PHE A 62 6.65 4.41 12.53
C PHE A 62 7.18 3.90 13.87
N VAL A 63 8.44 4.23 14.18
CA VAL A 63 9.11 3.84 15.42
C VAL A 63 9.06 4.98 16.44
N GLY A 64 9.39 6.20 16.03
CA GLY A 64 9.48 7.35 16.90
C GLY A 64 10.24 8.51 16.23
N SER A 65 10.35 9.64 16.93
CA SER A 65 11.10 10.81 16.46
C SER A 65 12.32 11.08 17.33
N VAL A 66 13.50 11.20 16.71
CA VAL A 66 14.76 11.47 17.42
C VAL A 66 14.94 12.98 17.54
N THR A 67 14.76 13.49 18.75
CA THR A 67 14.86 14.94 19.05
C THR A 67 16.25 15.29 19.58
N PRO A 68 16.68 16.56 19.47
CA PRO A 68 18.01 16.99 19.92
C PRO A 68 18.15 17.18 21.43
N ASN A 69 17.05 17.16 22.20
CA ASN A 69 17.05 17.55 23.62
C ASN A 69 17.54 16.44 24.58
N ASN A 70 18.53 15.64 24.17
CA ASN A 70 19.17 14.57 24.97
C ASN A 70 18.26 13.41 25.41
N GLU A 71 17.05 13.29 24.87
CA GLU A 71 16.24 12.08 25.04
C GLU A 71 16.58 11.12 23.90
N SER A 72 17.37 10.08 24.22
CA SER A 72 17.53 8.98 23.29
C SER A 72 16.22 8.19 23.23
N ILE A 73 15.81 7.83 22.02
CA ILE A 73 14.64 6.96 21.84
C ILE A 73 15.12 5.52 21.78
N GLU A 74 14.40 4.63 22.45
CA GLU A 74 14.68 3.20 22.45
C GLU A 74 13.57 2.43 21.74
N TRP A 75 13.94 1.41 20.97
CA TRP A 75 12.97 0.53 20.34
C TRP A 75 13.52 -0.86 20.04
N LYS A 76 12.59 -1.76 19.69
CA LYS A 76 12.89 -3.10 19.18
C LYS A 76 12.81 -3.10 17.67
N GLY A 77 13.94 -3.42 17.03
CA GLY A 77 14.05 -3.66 15.61
C GLY A 77 13.67 -5.10 15.22
N ALA A 78 13.78 -5.40 13.93
CA ALA A 78 13.55 -6.74 13.42
C ALA A 78 14.75 -7.65 13.75
N CYS A 79 15.97 -7.12 13.60
CA CYS A 79 17.25 -7.77 13.88
C CYS A 79 17.79 -7.48 15.29
N PHE A 80 17.70 -6.22 15.73
CA PHE A 80 18.29 -5.75 16.99
C PHE A 80 17.21 -5.39 17.99
N TYR A 81 17.25 -5.98 19.20
CA TYR A 81 16.20 -5.75 20.21
C TYR A 81 16.51 -4.61 21.19
N GLY A 82 17.75 -4.11 21.21
CA GLY A 82 18.12 -2.92 21.98
C GLY A 82 18.66 -1.85 21.05
N ASN A 83 17.78 -1.07 20.42
CA ASN A 83 18.18 0.06 19.59
C ASN A 83 18.00 1.36 20.35
N GLU A 84 18.95 2.27 20.19
CA GLU A 84 18.96 3.58 20.79
C GLU A 84 19.43 4.60 19.75
N ALA A 85 18.72 5.73 19.60
CA ALA A 85 19.15 6.80 18.70
C ALA A 85 19.16 8.16 19.37
N ARG A 86 20.14 8.99 18.98
CA ARG A 86 20.30 10.39 19.41
C ARG A 86 20.77 11.25 18.24
N LEU A 87 20.37 12.51 18.22
CA LEU A 87 20.71 13.47 17.17
C LEU A 87 21.58 14.59 17.72
N GLU A 88 22.68 14.89 17.04
CA GLU A 88 23.49 16.08 17.29
C GLU A 88 23.47 16.99 16.06
N PHE A 89 23.38 18.30 16.26
CA PHE A 89 23.51 19.27 15.17
C PHE A 89 24.97 19.58 14.89
N THR A 90 25.33 19.74 13.62
CA THR A 90 26.64 20.25 13.20
C THR A 90 26.50 21.71 12.77
N GLU A 91 27.38 22.58 13.28
CA GLU A 91 27.43 23.97 12.84
C GLU A 91 27.98 24.05 11.41
N GLY A 92 27.44 24.99 10.60
CA GLY A 92 28.00 25.28 9.28
C GLY A 92 29.40 25.87 9.39
N ASP A 93 30.31 25.44 8.52
CA ASP A 93 31.68 25.96 8.50
C ASP A 93 31.67 27.47 8.19
N ARG A 94 32.55 28.25 8.81
CA ARG A 94 32.56 29.73 8.67
C ARG A 94 32.76 30.24 7.24
N ASP A 95 33.21 29.37 6.33
CA ASP A 95 33.42 29.65 4.90
C ASP A 95 32.34 29.00 3.99
N ASP A 96 31.39 28.25 4.55
CA ASP A 96 30.31 27.60 3.80
C ASP A 96 28.95 28.24 4.14
N THR A 97 28.19 28.63 3.13
CA THR A 97 26.89 29.31 3.29
C THR A 97 25.74 28.35 3.69
N GLY A 98 26.07 27.11 4.05
CA GLY A 98 25.11 26.06 4.40
C GLY A 98 24.42 26.29 5.75
N LEU A 99 23.23 25.70 5.93
CA LEU A 99 22.38 25.88 7.11
C LEU A 99 22.85 25.05 8.33
N GLY A 100 24.08 24.55 8.31
CA GLY A 100 24.52 23.47 9.20
C GLY A 100 23.82 22.16 8.88
N GLY A 101 24.19 21.10 9.59
CA GLY A 101 23.72 19.75 9.36
C GLY A 101 23.38 19.03 10.66
N GLY A 102 23.45 17.71 10.64
CA GLY A 102 23.32 16.90 11.84
C GLY A 102 23.93 15.52 11.70
N VAL A 103 24.30 14.91 12.82
CA VAL A 103 24.75 13.52 12.91
C VAL A 103 23.77 12.76 13.78
N LEU A 104 23.09 11.80 13.17
CA LEU A 104 22.26 10.84 13.88
C LEU A 104 23.13 9.66 14.30
N TYR A 105 23.31 9.51 15.61
CA TYR A 105 23.97 8.35 16.19
C TYR A 105 22.94 7.27 16.48
N LEU A 106 23.11 6.11 15.86
CA LEU A 106 22.28 4.94 16.08
C LEU A 106 23.11 3.84 16.70
N LYS A 107 22.77 3.43 17.91
CA LYS A 107 23.35 2.28 18.58
C LYS A 107 22.42 1.10 18.45
N THR A 108 22.89 0.04 17.80
CA THR A 108 22.15 -1.22 17.70
C THR A 108 22.77 -2.26 18.62
N SER A 109 21.94 -2.99 19.36
CA SER A 109 22.39 -4.02 20.29
C SER A 109 21.42 -5.20 20.38
N GLU A 110 21.83 -6.25 21.07
CA GLU A 110 21.02 -7.47 21.23
C GLU A 110 20.56 -8.10 19.90
N ALA A 111 21.48 -8.23 18.94
CA ALA A 111 21.19 -8.94 17.68
C ALA A 111 20.66 -10.35 17.98
N HIS A 112 19.51 -10.70 17.39
CA HIS A 112 18.92 -12.03 17.54
C HIS A 112 19.59 -13.08 16.63
N SER A 113 20.34 -12.63 15.61
CA SER A 113 21.11 -13.47 14.70
C SER A 113 22.35 -12.75 14.16
N TRP A 114 23.33 -13.50 13.66
CA TRP A 114 24.58 -12.95 13.11
C TRP A 114 24.44 -12.38 11.70
N THR A 115 23.39 -12.76 10.98
CA THR A 115 23.18 -12.36 9.57
C THR A 115 21.89 -11.57 9.36
N CYS A 116 21.17 -11.25 10.44
CA CYS A 116 20.00 -10.39 10.34
C CYS A 116 20.41 -8.94 10.08
N MET A 117 19.46 -8.13 9.62
CA MET A 117 19.66 -6.71 9.40
C MET A 117 18.36 -5.94 9.57
N ASP A 118 18.49 -4.71 10.05
CA ASP A 118 17.41 -3.73 10.03
C ASP A 118 17.60 -2.76 8.87
N LEU A 119 16.49 -2.33 8.28
CA LEU A 119 16.45 -1.27 7.29
C LEU A 119 15.54 -0.17 7.82
N TYR A 120 16.09 1.03 7.98
CA TYR A 120 15.36 2.19 8.49
C TYR A 120 15.16 3.23 7.40
N VAL A 121 14.02 3.91 7.45
CA VAL A 121 13.74 5.13 6.72
C VAL A 121 13.74 6.27 7.73
N PHE A 122 14.53 7.30 7.47
CA PHE A 122 14.61 8.52 8.26
C PHE A 122 13.99 9.65 7.46
N ALA A 123 12.96 10.29 8.01
CA ALA A 123 12.19 11.28 7.30
C ALA A 123 12.02 12.58 8.09
N THR A 124 12.08 13.68 7.36
CA THR A 124 11.53 14.98 7.74
C THR A 124 10.45 15.32 6.69
N PRO A 125 9.60 16.33 6.92
CA PRO A 125 8.70 16.85 5.89
C PRO A 125 9.41 17.30 4.60
N TYR A 126 10.72 17.54 4.68
CA TYR A 126 11.54 18.08 3.60
C TYR A 126 12.39 17.01 2.91
N ARG A 127 12.78 15.93 3.61
CA ARG A 127 13.63 14.89 3.04
C ARG A 127 13.35 13.50 3.56
N ILE A 128 13.64 12.51 2.72
CA ILE A 128 13.58 11.09 3.05
C ILE A 128 14.93 10.47 2.73
N THR A 129 15.55 9.87 3.74
CA THR A 129 16.76 9.06 3.61
C THR A 129 16.56 7.69 4.26
N TRP A 130 17.49 6.77 4.06
CA TRP A 130 17.37 5.39 4.48
C TRP A 130 18.76 4.81 4.69
N ASP A 131 18.88 3.90 5.64
CA ASP A 131 20.13 3.21 5.93
C ASP A 131 19.86 1.81 6.52
N TYR A 132 20.86 0.95 6.44
CA TYR A 132 20.77 -0.44 6.89
C TYR A 132 21.87 -0.78 7.90
N TYR A 133 21.50 -1.59 8.88
CA TYR A 133 22.40 -1.98 9.96
C TYR A 133 22.43 -3.49 10.06
N PHE A 134 23.63 -4.07 10.05
CA PHE A 134 23.88 -5.52 10.07
C PHE A 134 24.84 -5.95 11.18
N SER A 135 25.30 -5.01 12.01
CA SER A 135 26.16 -5.29 13.16
C SER A 135 25.69 -4.52 14.38
N ALA A 136 25.79 -5.15 15.56
CA ALA A 136 25.48 -4.55 16.85
C ALA A 136 26.65 -3.65 17.28
N ARG A 137 26.56 -2.36 16.92
CA ARG A 137 27.56 -1.33 17.22
C ARG A 137 26.91 0.05 17.16
N GLU A 138 27.70 1.07 17.41
CA GLU A 138 27.33 2.45 17.10
C GLU A 138 27.55 2.73 15.60
N HIS A 139 26.57 3.38 14.99
CA HIS A 139 26.56 3.82 13.62
C HIS A 139 26.23 5.31 13.57
N THR A 140 26.60 5.96 12.47
CA THR A 140 26.39 7.38 12.26
C THR A 140 25.77 7.60 10.90
N LEU A 141 24.68 8.37 10.86
CA LEU A 141 24.07 8.86 9.63
C LEU A 141 24.23 10.39 9.60
N GLU A 142 24.97 10.88 8.61
CA GLU A 142 25.30 12.30 8.47
C GLU A 142 24.30 13.00 7.54
N PHE A 143 23.87 14.18 7.96
CA PHE A 143 23.09 15.14 7.19
C PHE A 143 24.00 16.34 6.91
N ASP A 144 24.59 16.41 5.72
CA ASP A 144 25.63 17.41 5.39
C ASP A 144 25.15 18.86 5.54
N SER A 145 23.98 19.16 4.98
CA SER A 145 23.26 20.43 5.17
C SER A 145 21.77 20.18 5.17
N TRP A 146 21.04 20.94 6.00
CA TRP A 146 19.57 21.06 5.89
C TRP A 146 19.21 21.71 4.56
N GLU A 147 18.11 21.28 3.94
CA GLU A 147 17.66 21.76 2.63
C GLU A 147 17.15 23.19 2.70
N GLU A 148 16.41 23.50 3.77
CA GLU A 148 15.80 24.81 3.98
C GLU A 148 15.86 25.23 5.46
N PRO A 149 15.82 26.54 5.78
CA PRO A 149 15.82 27.01 7.17
C PRO A 149 14.65 26.44 7.98
N ALA A 150 13.55 26.12 7.30
CA ALA A 150 12.36 25.52 7.90
C ALA A 150 12.58 24.04 8.28
N GLU A 151 13.41 23.30 7.54
CA GLU A 151 13.82 21.95 7.95
C GLU A 151 14.64 21.99 9.24
N LEU A 152 15.61 22.90 9.34
CA LEU A 152 16.41 23.10 10.55
C LEU A 152 15.52 23.38 11.77
N GLU A 153 14.52 24.25 11.63
CA GLU A 153 13.60 24.58 12.71
C GLU A 153 12.68 23.41 13.07
N TYR A 154 12.18 22.66 12.09
CA TYR A 154 11.41 21.44 12.34
C TYR A 154 12.22 20.40 13.10
N VAL A 155 13.45 20.12 12.66
CA VAL A 155 14.28 19.10 13.33
C VAL A 155 14.63 19.52 14.76
N LYS A 156 14.75 20.83 15.04
CA LYS A 156 14.92 21.33 16.42
C LYS A 156 13.72 21.06 17.32
N GLN A 157 12.51 21.22 16.79
CA GLN A 157 11.27 21.11 17.56
C GLN A 157 10.74 19.68 17.64
N HIS A 158 10.77 18.96 16.51
CA HIS A 158 10.08 17.67 16.31
C HIS A 158 11.05 16.50 16.07
N GLY A 159 12.32 16.78 15.75
CA GLY A 159 13.31 15.75 15.48
C GLY A 159 13.17 15.07 14.11
N ILE A 160 13.86 13.94 13.94
CA ILE A 160 13.82 13.12 12.71
C ILE A 160 12.95 11.90 12.95
N SER A 161 11.94 11.69 12.11
CA SER A 161 11.07 10.53 12.19
C SER A 161 11.78 9.27 11.69
N VAL A 162 11.76 8.23 12.50
CA VAL A 162 12.37 6.92 12.20
C VAL A 162 11.25 5.93 11.89
N PHE A 163 11.38 5.24 10.77
CA PHE A 163 10.51 4.14 10.40
C PHE A 163 11.34 2.89 10.18
N LEU A 164 10.84 1.74 10.63
CA LEU A 164 11.49 0.44 10.43
C LEU A 164 10.77 -0.34 9.34
N MET A 165 11.55 -0.94 8.45
CA MET A 165 11.08 -1.97 7.53
C MET A 165 11.08 -3.32 8.27
N PRO A 166 9.92 -3.91 8.56
CA PRO A 166 9.80 -5.06 9.45
C PRO A 166 10.52 -6.32 8.94
N SER A 167 10.83 -6.39 7.64
CA SER A 167 11.52 -7.55 7.04
C SER A 167 12.97 -7.29 6.60
N GLY A 168 13.56 -6.12 6.91
CA GLY A 168 14.94 -5.78 6.53
C GLY A 168 15.18 -5.74 5.01
N MET A 169 16.45 -5.61 4.57
CA MET A 169 16.76 -5.51 3.12
C MET A 169 16.44 -6.79 2.36
N MET A 170 16.70 -7.97 2.96
CA MET A 170 16.43 -9.25 2.29
C MET A 170 14.93 -9.47 2.09
N GLY A 171 14.10 -9.20 3.10
CA GLY A 171 12.66 -9.28 2.95
C GLY A 171 12.09 -8.21 2.01
N THR A 172 12.68 -7.02 1.99
CA THR A 172 12.35 -5.98 1.00
C THR A 172 12.73 -6.42 -0.42
N LEU A 173 13.90 -7.02 -0.62
CA LEU A 173 14.36 -7.55 -1.90
C LEU A 173 13.51 -8.75 -2.37
N PHE A 174 13.13 -9.65 -1.47
CA PHE A 174 12.22 -10.75 -1.78
C PHE A 174 10.81 -10.25 -2.09
N SER A 175 10.33 -9.24 -1.40
CA SER A 175 9.03 -8.63 -1.70
C SER A 175 9.05 -7.89 -3.04
N LEU A 176 10.18 -7.29 -3.43
CA LEU A 176 10.37 -6.77 -4.78
C LEU A 176 10.36 -7.88 -5.84
N ILE A 177 10.80 -9.10 -5.52
CA ILE A 177 10.66 -10.25 -6.42
C ILE A 177 9.19 -10.62 -6.64
N ASP A 178 8.32 -10.44 -5.65
CA ASP A 178 6.88 -10.68 -5.78
C ASP A 178 6.16 -9.52 -6.52
N VAL A 179 6.63 -8.28 -6.36
CA VAL A 179 5.98 -7.07 -6.90
C VAL A 179 6.46 -6.66 -8.30
N LEU A 180 7.76 -6.70 -8.60
CA LEU A 180 8.30 -6.29 -9.92
C LEU A 180 7.70 -7.08 -11.10
N PRO A 181 7.46 -8.40 -11.00
CA PRO A 181 6.82 -9.16 -12.09
C PRO A 181 5.43 -8.65 -12.47
N LEU A 182 4.69 -8.07 -11.52
CA LEU A 182 3.30 -7.62 -11.71
C LEU A 182 3.17 -6.61 -12.86
N PHE A 183 4.20 -5.79 -13.06
CA PHE A 183 4.20 -4.75 -14.09
C PHE A 183 4.60 -5.26 -15.48
N SER A 184 4.98 -6.54 -15.61
CA SER A 184 5.38 -7.13 -16.89
C SER A 184 4.19 -7.34 -17.81
N ASN A 185 4.32 -6.94 -19.09
CA ASN A 185 3.31 -7.19 -20.13
C ASN A 185 3.42 -8.59 -20.77
N THR A 186 3.94 -9.56 -20.03
CA THR A 186 4.13 -10.94 -20.51
C THR A 186 3.12 -11.90 -19.88
N VAL A 187 3.04 -13.14 -20.39
CA VAL A 187 2.26 -14.21 -19.74
C VAL A 187 2.79 -14.49 -18.33
N TRP A 188 4.11 -14.33 -18.12
CA TRP A 188 4.70 -14.44 -16.78
C TRP A 188 4.17 -13.35 -15.85
N GLY A 189 4.14 -12.09 -16.28
CA GLY A 189 3.53 -11.01 -15.51
C GLY A 189 2.06 -11.26 -15.21
N GLN A 190 1.30 -11.75 -16.20
CA GLN A 190 -0.10 -12.13 -15.98
C GLN A 190 -0.25 -13.21 -14.90
N ASN A 191 0.54 -14.29 -14.98
CA ASN A 191 0.52 -15.35 -13.97
C ASN A 191 0.98 -14.84 -12.59
N ALA A 192 1.94 -13.89 -12.55
CA ALA A 192 2.36 -13.26 -11.30
C ALA A 192 1.24 -12.44 -10.67
N ASN A 193 0.48 -11.66 -11.46
CA ASN A 193 -0.69 -10.93 -10.98
C ASN A 193 -1.75 -11.88 -10.41
N LEU A 194 -2.08 -12.95 -11.13
CA LEU A 194 -3.05 -13.94 -10.66
C LEU A 194 -2.59 -14.63 -9.37
N GLY A 195 -1.32 -15.08 -9.32
CA GLY A 195 -0.75 -15.71 -8.14
C GLY A 195 -0.65 -14.77 -6.94
N PHE A 196 -0.40 -13.47 -7.17
CA PHE A 196 -0.39 -12.46 -6.12
C PHE A 196 -1.78 -12.26 -5.50
N LEU A 197 -2.81 -12.08 -6.34
CA LEU A 197 -4.20 -11.91 -5.88
C LEU A 197 -4.71 -13.19 -5.19
N GLU A 198 -4.36 -14.37 -5.69
CA GLU A 198 -4.70 -15.64 -5.04
C GLU A 198 -4.01 -15.77 -3.66
N LYS A 199 -2.70 -15.50 -3.59
CA LYS A 199 -1.89 -15.60 -2.36
C LYS A 199 -2.33 -14.60 -1.29
N HIS A 200 -2.64 -13.36 -1.67
CA HIS A 200 -2.87 -12.26 -0.71
C HIS A 200 -4.34 -11.91 -0.47
N MET A 201 -5.24 -12.30 -1.37
CA MET A 201 -6.68 -12.01 -1.25
C MET A 201 -7.56 -13.26 -1.29
N GLY A 202 -7.00 -14.43 -1.63
CA GLY A 202 -7.81 -15.62 -1.95
C GLY A 202 -8.66 -15.45 -3.20
N ALA A 203 -8.36 -14.47 -4.06
CA ALA A 203 -9.13 -14.17 -5.25
C ALA A 203 -8.75 -15.12 -6.40
N THR A 204 -9.67 -16.02 -6.77
CA THR A 204 -9.45 -16.99 -7.84
C THR A 204 -10.07 -16.53 -9.15
N PHE A 205 -9.24 -16.10 -10.10
CA PHE A 205 -9.67 -15.81 -11.47
C PHE A 205 -9.70 -17.10 -12.29
N GLU A 206 -10.86 -17.74 -12.37
CA GLU A 206 -11.04 -18.98 -13.13
C GLU A 206 -11.20 -18.71 -14.63
N LYS A 207 -10.59 -19.54 -15.49
CA LYS A 207 -10.70 -19.37 -16.94
C LYS A 207 -12.11 -19.66 -17.45
N ARG A 208 -12.58 -18.79 -18.34
CA ARG A 208 -13.86 -18.89 -19.03
C ARG A 208 -13.77 -19.76 -20.27
N PRO A 209 -14.84 -20.51 -20.60
CA PRO A 209 -14.96 -21.09 -21.94
C PRO A 209 -15.02 -19.97 -22.98
N LYS A 210 -14.50 -20.24 -24.17
CA LYS A 210 -14.63 -19.32 -25.32
C LYS A 210 -16.09 -19.28 -25.81
N PRO A 211 -16.56 -18.16 -26.40
CA PRO A 211 -15.81 -16.93 -26.68
C PRO A 211 -15.65 -16.02 -25.46
N TRP A 212 -14.52 -15.31 -25.39
CA TRP A 212 -14.23 -14.35 -24.31
C TRP A 212 -14.75 -12.95 -24.58
N LEU A 213 -15.48 -12.75 -25.67
CA LEU A 213 -16.05 -11.47 -26.09
C LEU A 213 -17.53 -11.70 -26.39
N ALA A 214 -18.38 -10.86 -25.81
CA ALA A 214 -19.80 -10.79 -26.13
C ALA A 214 -20.03 -9.77 -27.26
N THR A 215 -20.93 -10.11 -28.18
CA THR A 215 -21.43 -9.15 -29.17
C THR A 215 -22.54 -8.33 -28.53
N ILE A 216 -22.24 -7.10 -28.16
CA ILE A 216 -23.16 -6.19 -27.47
C ILE A 216 -24.09 -5.54 -28.50
N ASN A 217 -25.39 -5.50 -28.19
CA ASN A 217 -26.34 -4.65 -28.89
C ASN A 217 -26.41 -3.28 -28.19
N PRO A 218 -26.01 -2.17 -28.84
CA PRO A 218 -25.99 -0.84 -28.22
C PRO A 218 -27.36 -0.36 -27.71
N GLU A 219 -28.46 -0.87 -28.26
CA GLU A 219 -29.81 -0.52 -27.79
C GLU A 219 -30.09 -1.00 -26.38
N ASP A 220 -29.51 -2.14 -25.98
CA ASP A 220 -29.71 -2.72 -24.65
C ASP A 220 -28.82 -2.07 -23.57
N VAL A 221 -27.91 -1.17 -23.97
CA VAL A 221 -27.05 -0.40 -23.06
C VAL A 221 -27.74 0.91 -22.73
N HIS A 222 -27.78 1.27 -21.44
CA HIS A 222 -28.43 2.48 -20.95
C HIS A 222 -27.43 3.47 -20.38
N SER A 223 -27.80 4.76 -20.43
CA SER A 223 -27.05 5.80 -19.70
C SER A 223 -27.04 5.48 -18.21
N GLY A 224 -25.85 5.41 -17.64
CA GLY A 224 -25.64 5.01 -16.25
C GLY A 224 -25.25 3.54 -16.08
N ASP A 225 -25.18 2.72 -17.13
CA ASP A 225 -24.63 1.37 -16.98
C ASP A 225 -23.17 1.42 -16.51
N PHE A 226 -22.90 0.71 -15.41
CA PHE A 226 -21.59 0.68 -14.74
C PHE A 226 -20.68 -0.38 -15.35
N LEU A 227 -19.47 0.02 -15.73
CA LEU A 227 -18.42 -0.89 -16.21
C LEU A 227 -17.37 -1.06 -15.12
N ALA A 228 -17.23 -2.29 -14.63
CA ALA A 228 -16.12 -2.69 -13.78
C ALA A 228 -15.05 -3.35 -14.64
N VAL A 229 -13.80 -2.90 -14.52
CA VAL A 229 -12.67 -3.39 -15.31
C VAL A 229 -11.61 -3.99 -14.38
N SER A 230 -11.05 -5.14 -14.79
CA SER A 230 -9.97 -5.80 -14.06
C SER A 230 -8.87 -6.21 -15.03
N LYS A 231 -7.85 -5.36 -15.12
CA LYS A 231 -6.62 -5.62 -15.86
C LYS A 231 -5.65 -6.38 -14.97
N ILE A 232 -5.03 -7.41 -15.56
CA ILE A 232 -4.13 -8.33 -14.85
C ILE A 232 -2.79 -8.47 -15.57
N ARG A 233 -2.50 -7.60 -16.54
CA ARG A 233 -1.31 -7.68 -17.38
C ARG A 233 -0.77 -6.31 -17.76
N GLY A 234 0.55 -6.22 -17.82
CA GLY A 234 1.27 -4.99 -18.16
C GLY A 234 1.30 -4.01 -16.99
N ARG A 235 1.89 -2.84 -17.24
CA ARG A 235 2.12 -1.82 -16.20
C ARG A 235 0.87 -1.50 -15.40
N TRP A 236 -0.22 -1.15 -16.10
CA TRP A 236 -1.50 -0.85 -15.48
C TRP A 236 -2.13 -2.05 -14.79
N GLY A 237 -1.92 -3.28 -15.30
CA GLY A 237 -2.35 -4.49 -14.60
C GLY A 237 -1.65 -4.67 -13.25
N GLY A 238 -0.36 -4.32 -13.16
CA GLY A 238 0.37 -4.35 -11.89
C GLY A 238 -0.16 -3.32 -10.88
N PHE A 239 -0.42 -2.08 -11.33
CA PHE A 239 -1.04 -1.06 -10.47
C PHE A 239 -2.43 -1.48 -10.01
N GLU A 240 -3.29 -1.93 -10.92
CA GLU A 240 -4.62 -2.41 -10.57
C GLU A 240 -4.59 -3.63 -9.63
N THR A 241 -3.60 -4.51 -9.74
CA THR A 241 -3.43 -5.63 -8.80
C THR A 241 -3.08 -5.15 -7.40
N LEU A 242 -2.20 -4.15 -7.27
CA LEU A 242 -1.90 -3.55 -5.98
C LEU A 242 -3.12 -2.80 -5.43
N GLU A 243 -3.86 -2.08 -6.27
CA GLU A 243 -5.10 -1.40 -5.89
C GLU A 243 -6.16 -2.38 -5.37
N LYS A 244 -6.40 -3.47 -6.10
CA LYS A 244 -7.28 -4.58 -5.67
C LYS A 244 -6.86 -5.11 -4.30
N TRP A 245 -5.56 -5.32 -4.12
CA TRP A 245 -5.02 -5.80 -2.85
C TRP A 245 -5.14 -4.79 -1.71
N VAL A 246 -4.96 -3.49 -1.91
CA VAL A 246 -5.12 -2.53 -0.79
C VAL A 246 -6.58 -2.24 -0.48
N THR A 247 -7.47 -2.27 -1.46
CA THR A 247 -8.90 -1.94 -1.29
C THR A 247 -9.81 -3.14 -1.02
N GLY A 248 -9.34 -4.35 -1.32
CA GLY A 248 -10.16 -5.57 -1.33
C GLY A 248 -11.06 -5.69 -2.56
N ALA A 249 -10.97 -4.78 -3.53
CA ALA A 249 -11.74 -4.83 -4.77
C ALA A 249 -11.23 -5.92 -5.71
N PHE A 250 -12.10 -6.48 -6.56
CA PHE A 250 -11.70 -7.45 -7.60
C PHE A 250 -11.61 -6.79 -8.99
N ALA A 251 -12.02 -5.53 -9.07
CA ALA A 251 -11.88 -4.61 -10.19
C ALA A 251 -10.89 -3.50 -9.80
N GLY A 252 -10.10 -3.01 -10.77
CA GLY A 252 -9.11 -1.95 -10.57
C GLY A 252 -9.40 -0.68 -11.35
N HIS A 253 -10.46 -0.66 -12.16
CA HIS A 253 -10.90 0.56 -12.81
C HIS A 253 -12.40 0.53 -13.09
N THR A 254 -12.99 1.70 -13.24
CA THR A 254 -14.43 1.84 -13.49
C THR A 254 -14.72 2.89 -14.56
N ALA A 255 -15.77 2.65 -15.33
CA ALA A 255 -16.27 3.57 -16.33
C ALA A 255 -17.81 3.52 -16.37
N VAL A 256 -18.44 4.48 -17.05
CA VAL A 256 -19.90 4.55 -17.19
C VAL A 256 -20.29 4.71 -18.65
N CYS A 257 -21.32 3.99 -19.07
CA CYS A 257 -21.93 4.16 -20.38
C CYS A 257 -22.86 5.37 -20.38
N LEU A 258 -22.82 6.17 -21.45
CA LEU A 258 -23.70 7.33 -21.65
C LEU A 258 -24.20 7.36 -23.09
N LYS A 259 -25.50 7.64 -23.27
CA LYS A 259 -26.07 7.97 -24.56
C LYS A 259 -26.22 9.49 -24.70
N ASP A 260 -25.80 10.03 -25.84
CA ASP A 260 -26.08 11.43 -26.18
C ASP A 260 -27.53 11.61 -26.68
N GLU A 261 -27.92 12.86 -26.96
CA GLU A 261 -29.28 13.21 -27.38
C GLU A 261 -29.73 12.53 -28.69
N ILE A 262 -28.78 12.10 -29.53
CA ILE A 262 -29.03 11.46 -30.83
C ILE A 262 -28.96 9.93 -30.69
N GLY A 263 -28.59 9.41 -29.52
CA GLY A 263 -28.53 8.00 -29.19
C GLY A 263 -27.16 7.35 -29.40
N ASN A 264 -26.09 8.10 -29.70
CA ASN A 264 -24.76 7.51 -29.78
C ASN A 264 -24.28 7.09 -28.39
N LEU A 265 -23.65 5.93 -28.31
CA LEU A 265 -23.12 5.36 -27.08
C LEU A 265 -21.67 5.79 -26.86
N TRP A 266 -21.41 6.33 -25.67
CA TRP A 266 -20.12 6.81 -25.19
C TRP A 266 -19.74 6.08 -23.90
N VAL A 267 -18.44 6.00 -23.63
CA VAL A 267 -17.90 5.53 -22.36
C VAL A 267 -17.18 6.71 -21.70
N GLY A 268 -17.67 7.12 -20.51
CA GLY A 268 -17.06 8.15 -19.69
C GLY A 268 -16.27 7.52 -18.55
N GLU A 269 -15.06 8.02 -18.32
CA GLU A 269 -14.20 7.59 -17.21
C GLU A 269 -13.38 8.77 -16.70
N SER A 270 -12.99 8.72 -15.42
CA SER A 270 -11.91 9.55 -14.91
C SER A 270 -10.61 8.75 -14.96
N GLY A 271 -9.61 9.29 -15.63
CA GLY A 271 -8.27 8.71 -15.72
C GLY A 271 -7.28 9.83 -16.02
N HIS A 272 -6.29 10.01 -15.15
CA HIS A 272 -5.23 10.98 -15.37
C HIS A 272 -3.92 10.22 -15.62
N GLU A 273 -3.53 10.07 -16.89
CA GLU A 273 -2.21 9.54 -17.25
C GLU A 273 -1.14 10.60 -16.94
N ASN A 274 -0.75 10.70 -15.67
CA ASN A 274 0.36 11.57 -15.29
C ASN A 274 1.66 10.76 -15.30
N GLU A 275 2.46 10.92 -16.36
CA GLU A 275 3.77 10.27 -16.53
C GLU A 275 4.74 10.45 -15.33
N ARG A 276 4.47 11.42 -14.45
CA ARG A 276 5.30 11.78 -13.30
C ARG A 276 4.95 11.04 -11.99
N VAL A 277 3.67 10.84 -11.66
CA VAL A 277 3.25 9.98 -10.52
C VAL A 277 3.72 8.53 -10.76
N ILE A 278 3.63 8.16 -12.03
CA ILE A 278 4.15 6.98 -12.71
C ILE A 278 5.66 6.76 -12.49
N SER A 279 6.45 7.82 -12.33
CA SER A 279 7.86 7.76 -11.96
C SER A 279 8.05 7.58 -10.46
N VAL A 280 7.30 8.29 -9.61
CA VAL A 280 7.45 8.26 -8.14
C VAL A 280 7.13 6.89 -7.52
N MET A 281 6.07 6.21 -7.97
CA MET A 281 5.78 4.84 -7.49
C MET A 281 6.80 3.81 -8.01
N SER A 282 7.38 4.03 -9.19
CA SER A 282 8.51 3.22 -9.70
C SER A 282 9.87 3.62 -9.09
N MET A 283 9.91 4.76 -8.41
CA MET A 283 11.08 5.38 -7.79
C MET A 283 10.75 5.66 -6.33
N TRP A 284 10.51 4.59 -5.57
CA TRP A 284 10.46 4.64 -4.10
C TRP A 284 11.83 4.99 -3.48
N SER A 285 12.55 5.94 -4.06
CA SER A 285 13.85 6.42 -3.61
C SER A 285 14.31 7.52 -4.57
N ARG A 286 14.47 8.73 -4.03
CA ARG A 286 15.49 9.75 -4.41
C ARG A 286 15.20 10.93 -5.34
N VAL A 287 14.00 11.23 -5.88
CA VAL A 287 13.97 12.31 -6.91
C VAL A 287 13.20 13.61 -6.60
N GLN A 288 12.10 13.67 -5.84
CA GLN A 288 11.54 14.98 -5.44
C GLN A 288 10.69 14.91 -4.15
N PRO A 289 11.25 15.19 -2.96
CA PRO A 289 10.49 15.30 -1.71
C PRO A 289 9.43 16.41 -1.76
N ALA A 290 9.77 17.57 -2.33
CA ALA A 290 8.86 18.71 -2.46
C ALA A 290 7.59 18.38 -3.27
N TYR A 291 7.66 17.46 -4.23
CA TYR A 291 6.49 17.07 -5.03
C TYR A 291 5.56 16.10 -4.28
N ALA A 292 6.13 15.14 -3.54
CA ALA A 292 5.34 14.21 -2.72
C ALA A 292 4.65 14.92 -1.55
N ALA A 293 5.30 15.89 -0.90
CA ALA A 293 4.67 16.73 0.12
C ALA A 293 3.57 17.63 -0.49
N ASN A 294 3.84 18.26 -1.66
CA ASN A 294 2.85 19.10 -2.33
C ASN A 294 1.62 18.34 -2.86
N MET A 295 1.74 17.03 -3.11
CA MET A 295 0.62 16.21 -3.57
C MET A 295 -0.52 16.10 -2.53
N TRP A 296 -0.20 16.25 -1.25
CA TRP A 296 -1.16 16.15 -0.15
C TRP A 296 -1.43 17.46 0.56
N ASN A 297 -0.55 18.45 0.43
CA ASN A 297 -0.66 19.73 1.14
C ASN A 297 -2.02 20.40 0.95
N GLU A 298 -2.51 20.50 -0.28
CA GLU A 298 -3.80 21.15 -0.52
C GLU A 298 -4.96 20.39 0.13
N ALA A 299 -4.94 19.05 0.04
CA ALA A 299 -5.96 18.18 0.62
C ALA A 299 -5.93 18.19 2.17
N LEU A 300 -4.75 18.26 2.77
CA LEU A 300 -4.57 18.39 4.22
C LEU A 300 -4.98 19.78 4.73
N ASN A 301 -4.66 20.84 3.97
CA ASN A 301 -5.11 22.20 4.25
C ASN A 301 -6.65 22.28 4.25
N LYS A 302 -7.31 21.70 3.25
CA LYS A 302 -8.78 21.64 3.20
C LYS A 302 -9.37 20.93 4.42
N ARG A 303 -8.79 19.80 4.83
CA ARG A 303 -9.19 19.07 6.05
C ARG A 303 -9.00 19.90 7.32
N LEU A 304 -7.95 20.72 7.40
CA LEU A 304 -7.74 21.68 8.48
C LEU A 304 -8.57 22.97 8.35
N GLY A 305 -9.23 23.22 7.21
CA GLY A 305 -9.83 24.52 6.91
C GLY A 305 -8.81 25.67 6.86
N THR A 306 -7.59 25.37 6.41
CA THR A 306 -6.50 26.34 6.17
C THR A 306 -6.19 26.42 4.68
N GLU A 307 -5.36 27.39 4.27
CA GLU A 307 -4.92 27.54 2.89
C GLU A 307 -3.42 27.90 2.86
N GLY A 308 -2.69 27.33 1.90
CA GLY A 308 -1.31 27.71 1.62
C GLY A 308 -0.27 27.30 2.66
N LEU A 309 -0.63 26.48 3.65
CA LEU A 309 0.35 25.88 4.55
C LEU A 309 1.13 24.78 3.81
N ASP A 310 2.44 24.75 4.01
CA ASP A 310 3.23 23.57 3.68
C ASP A 310 2.96 22.44 4.70
N LEU A 311 3.56 21.27 4.49
CA LEU A 311 3.38 20.12 5.37
C LEU A 311 3.78 20.44 6.83
N TYR A 312 4.77 21.32 7.02
CA TYR A 312 5.18 21.78 8.34
C TYR A 312 4.10 22.63 9.01
N GLY A 313 3.61 23.65 8.32
CA GLY A 313 2.53 24.51 8.79
C GLY A 313 1.27 23.69 9.11
N ILE A 314 0.98 22.67 8.31
CA ILE A 314 -0.10 21.69 8.56
C ILE A 314 0.15 20.96 9.87
N LEU A 315 1.32 20.34 10.07
CA LEU A 315 1.63 19.57 11.27
C LEU A 315 1.59 20.46 12.53
N ALA A 316 2.20 21.64 12.47
CA ALA A 316 2.20 22.60 13.57
C ALA A 316 0.78 23.09 13.91
N GLU A 317 -0.05 23.38 12.91
CA GLU A 317 -1.45 23.78 13.11
C GLU A 317 -2.30 22.63 13.65
N THR A 318 -2.03 21.39 13.21
CA THR A 318 -2.68 20.17 13.71
C THR A 318 -2.39 19.98 15.19
N GLU A 319 -1.12 20.10 15.58
CA GLU A 319 -0.67 20.04 16.98
C GLU A 319 -1.26 21.18 17.81
N ARG A 320 -1.27 22.42 17.28
CA ARG A 320 -1.87 23.59 17.94
C ARG A 320 -3.36 23.40 18.23
N ARG A 321 -4.06 22.64 17.38
CA ARG A 321 -5.48 22.27 17.55
C ARG A 321 -5.69 21.02 18.41
N GLY A 322 -4.62 20.40 18.89
CA GLY A 322 -4.68 19.17 19.70
C GLY A 322 -5.20 17.97 18.92
N LEU A 323 -5.03 17.96 17.59
CA LEU A 323 -5.40 16.84 16.73
C LEU A 323 -4.19 15.92 16.52
N ALA A 324 -4.42 14.61 16.44
CA ALA A 324 -3.41 13.69 15.97
C ALA A 324 -3.39 13.66 14.43
N PHE A 325 -2.24 13.38 13.82
CA PHE A 325 -2.11 13.44 12.35
C PHE A 325 -2.92 12.34 11.64
N ASP A 326 -3.06 11.16 12.24
CA ASP A 326 -3.95 10.10 11.77
C ASP A 326 -5.42 10.54 11.80
N GLN A 327 -5.83 11.30 12.82
CA GLN A 327 -7.16 11.90 12.88
C GLN A 327 -7.37 12.91 11.77
N LEU A 328 -6.36 13.73 11.44
CA LEU A 328 -6.42 14.63 10.29
C LEU A 328 -6.64 13.84 8.98
N LEU A 329 -5.89 12.76 8.77
CA LEU A 329 -6.03 11.89 7.59
C LEU A 329 -7.41 11.22 7.50
N SER A 330 -8.05 10.96 8.65
CA SER A 330 -9.38 10.36 8.71
C SER A 330 -10.54 11.32 8.45
N ILE A 331 -10.30 12.63 8.31
CA ILE A 331 -11.35 13.59 7.97
C ILE A 331 -11.83 13.31 6.53
N PRO A 332 -13.14 13.00 6.33
CA PRO A 332 -13.66 12.70 5.02
C PRO A 332 -13.46 13.84 4.03
N GLU A 333 -12.99 13.48 2.84
CA GLU A 333 -12.98 14.36 1.69
C GLU A 333 -14.41 14.71 1.31
N GLN A 334 -14.67 15.98 1.00
CA GLN A 334 -16.00 16.43 0.62
C GLN A 334 -16.11 16.53 -0.91
N ASP A 335 -17.20 16.02 -1.48
CA ASP A 335 -17.46 16.01 -2.94
C ASP A 335 -17.42 17.41 -3.57
N GLU A 336 -17.73 18.45 -2.79
CA GLU A 336 -17.74 19.84 -3.22
C GLU A 336 -16.36 20.52 -3.23
N TRP A 337 -15.32 19.86 -2.69
CA TRP A 337 -13.99 20.42 -2.69
C TRP A 337 -13.45 20.59 -4.11
N VAL A 338 -12.88 21.77 -4.36
CA VAL A 338 -12.22 22.11 -5.62
C VAL A 338 -10.77 22.46 -5.30
N TYR A 339 -9.85 21.80 -5.99
CA TYR A 339 -8.42 21.99 -5.86
C TYR A 339 -7.93 23.07 -6.82
N SER A 340 -6.68 23.49 -6.65
CA SER A 340 -6.04 24.54 -7.46
C SER A 340 -5.98 24.19 -8.95
N ASP A 341 -5.93 22.91 -9.30
CA ASP A 341 -5.96 22.38 -10.66
C ASP A 341 -7.36 21.94 -11.14
N GLY A 342 -8.39 22.12 -10.30
CA GLY A 342 -9.78 21.84 -10.62
C GLY A 342 -10.42 20.80 -9.70
N LYS A 343 -11.49 20.15 -10.17
CA LYS A 343 -12.07 19.02 -9.45
C LYS A 343 -11.20 17.79 -9.66
N SER A 344 -10.88 17.10 -8.56
CA SER A 344 -10.14 15.84 -8.58
C SER A 344 -11.07 14.72 -8.12
N THR A 345 -11.23 13.68 -8.94
CA THR A 345 -12.10 12.54 -8.65
C THR A 345 -11.46 11.24 -9.12
N THR A 346 -11.48 10.22 -8.27
CA THR A 346 -11.14 8.84 -8.68
C THR A 346 -12.15 8.33 -9.71
N CYS A 347 -11.81 7.25 -10.42
CA CYS A 347 -12.68 6.66 -11.46
C CYS A 347 -14.08 6.35 -10.93
N VAL A 348 -14.16 5.82 -9.70
CA VAL A 348 -15.42 5.44 -9.08
C VAL A 348 -16.18 6.63 -8.51
N ALA A 349 -15.49 7.57 -7.85
CA ALA A 349 -16.12 8.78 -7.33
C ALA A 349 -16.75 9.60 -8.46
N PHE A 350 -16.09 9.70 -9.62
CA PHE A 350 -16.63 10.36 -10.81
C PHE A 350 -18.00 9.81 -11.21
N ILE A 351 -18.14 8.48 -11.28
CA ILE A 351 -19.40 7.83 -11.66
C ILE A 351 -20.46 8.02 -10.57
N LEU A 352 -20.08 7.85 -9.30
CA LEU A 352 -21.02 8.00 -8.20
C LEU A 352 -21.48 9.46 -8.02
N GLN A 353 -20.66 10.46 -8.33
CA GLN A 353 -21.07 11.86 -8.38
C GLN A 353 -22.13 12.05 -9.48
N MET A 354 -21.97 11.44 -10.66
CA MET A 354 -23.00 11.48 -11.69
C MET A 354 -24.30 10.81 -11.23
N TYR A 355 -24.23 9.68 -10.52
CA TYR A 355 -25.43 9.04 -9.95
C TYR A 355 -26.11 9.91 -8.88
N LYS A 356 -25.31 10.62 -8.08
CA LYS A 356 -25.78 11.59 -7.08
C LYS A 356 -26.53 12.74 -7.74
N GLU A 357 -25.98 13.34 -8.80
CA GLU A 357 -26.65 14.37 -9.61
C GLU A 357 -27.88 13.84 -10.36
N ALA A 358 -27.87 12.58 -10.80
CA ALA A 358 -29.01 11.92 -11.43
C ALA A 358 -30.12 11.56 -10.43
N GLY A 359 -29.91 11.77 -9.12
CA GLY A 359 -30.91 11.57 -8.07
C GLY A 359 -31.01 10.14 -7.54
N ILE A 360 -30.06 9.24 -7.87
CA ILE A 360 -30.08 7.83 -7.42
C ILE A 360 -30.06 7.73 -5.90
N PHE A 361 -29.27 8.58 -5.22
CA PHE A 361 -29.19 8.60 -3.76
C PHE A 361 -30.35 9.35 -3.09
N SER A 362 -31.21 10.03 -3.87
CA SER A 362 -32.41 10.73 -3.38
C SER A 362 -32.11 11.60 -2.14
N PHE A 363 -32.83 11.41 -1.03
CA PHE A 363 -32.67 12.15 0.22
C PHE A 363 -31.30 11.95 0.90
N LEU A 364 -30.53 10.91 0.52
CA LEU A 364 -29.20 10.66 1.06
C LEU A 364 -28.09 11.43 0.34
N SER A 365 -28.38 12.09 -0.79
CA SER A 365 -27.39 12.79 -1.61
C SER A 365 -26.49 13.71 -0.78
N ASN A 366 -27.07 14.55 0.08
CA ASN A 366 -26.31 15.50 0.92
C ASN A 366 -25.58 14.86 2.11
N SER A 367 -25.78 13.57 2.36
CA SER A 367 -25.21 12.83 3.51
C SER A 367 -24.20 11.77 3.11
N ILE A 368 -23.89 11.64 1.81
CA ILE A 368 -22.93 10.69 1.28
C ILE A 368 -21.85 11.47 0.57
N GLN A 369 -20.59 11.27 0.99
CA GLN A 369 -19.40 11.74 0.30
C GLN A 369 -18.87 10.61 -0.57
N VAL A 370 -19.07 10.68 -1.89
CA VAL A 370 -18.71 9.59 -2.79
C VAL A 370 -17.21 9.52 -3.07
N THR A 371 -16.46 10.57 -2.73
CA THR A 371 -15.00 10.59 -2.62
C THR A 371 -14.44 9.55 -1.64
N GLU A 372 -15.24 9.11 -0.66
CA GLU A 372 -14.87 8.07 0.31
C GLU A 372 -15.13 6.63 -0.17
N PHE A 373 -15.53 6.44 -1.43
CA PHE A 373 -15.86 5.13 -1.97
C PHE A 373 -14.68 4.54 -2.72
N THR A 374 -14.37 3.27 -2.43
CA THR A 374 -13.53 2.43 -3.30
C THR A 374 -14.38 1.78 -4.38
N ILE A 375 -13.73 1.15 -5.37
CA ILE A 375 -14.42 0.34 -6.39
C ILE A 375 -15.24 -0.78 -5.74
N ARG A 376 -14.74 -1.36 -4.64
CA ARG A 376 -15.46 -2.37 -3.86
C ARG A 376 -16.77 -1.83 -3.32
N ASP A 377 -16.73 -0.67 -2.68
CA ASP A 377 -17.92 -0.07 -2.09
C ASP A 377 -18.98 0.26 -3.16
N ALA A 378 -18.55 0.72 -4.32
CA ALA A 378 -19.47 1.07 -5.40
C ALA A 378 -20.23 -0.12 -5.97
N TYR A 379 -19.56 -1.24 -6.28
CA TYR A 379 -20.30 -2.41 -6.80
C TYR A 379 -21.13 -3.11 -5.71
N MET A 380 -20.85 -2.85 -4.43
CA MET A 380 -21.63 -3.38 -3.30
C MET A 380 -22.96 -2.64 -3.09
N LEU A 381 -23.09 -1.41 -3.60
CA LEU A 381 -24.31 -0.62 -3.51
C LEU A 381 -25.50 -1.36 -4.12
N GLN A 382 -26.58 -1.44 -3.35
CA GLN A 382 -27.83 -2.07 -3.76
C GLN A 382 -28.65 -1.15 -4.68
N ILE A 383 -28.08 -0.79 -5.83
CA ILE A 383 -28.66 0.13 -6.83
C ILE A 383 -28.69 -0.48 -8.23
N PHE A 384 -28.12 -1.68 -8.42
CA PHE A 384 -28.01 -2.32 -9.72
C PHE A 384 -29.15 -3.31 -9.96
N GLU A 385 -29.38 -3.68 -11.22
CA GLU A 385 -30.33 -4.72 -11.60
C GLU A 385 -29.96 -6.05 -10.92
N ASN A 386 -30.95 -6.71 -10.30
CA ASN A 386 -30.80 -8.00 -9.62
C ASN A 386 -31.68 -9.10 -10.24
N ASN A 387 -32.61 -8.73 -11.13
CA ASN A 387 -33.45 -9.67 -11.83
C ASN A 387 -32.77 -10.12 -13.13
N GLN A 388 -32.28 -11.36 -13.14
CA GLN A 388 -31.61 -11.96 -14.29
C GLN A 388 -32.49 -11.99 -15.54
N THR A 389 -33.83 -12.00 -15.41
CA THR A 389 -34.73 -11.99 -16.59
C THR A 389 -34.76 -10.64 -17.31
N ARG A 390 -34.23 -9.58 -16.69
CA ARG A 390 -34.13 -8.25 -17.28
C ARG A 390 -32.77 -7.98 -17.91
N LEU A 391 -31.82 -8.91 -17.77
CA LEU A 391 -30.52 -8.79 -18.42
C LEU A 391 -30.66 -8.98 -19.93
N PRO A 392 -29.81 -8.33 -20.74
CA PRO A 392 -29.85 -8.47 -22.20
C PRO A 392 -29.66 -9.92 -22.66
N ASN A 393 -30.26 -10.29 -23.79
CA ASN A 393 -30.15 -11.67 -24.31
C ASN A 393 -28.71 -12.07 -24.68
N TRP A 394 -27.83 -11.10 -24.96
CA TRP A 394 -26.40 -11.33 -25.22
C TRP A 394 -25.55 -11.41 -23.94
N CYS A 395 -26.16 -11.20 -22.76
CA CYS A 395 -25.49 -11.22 -21.47
C CYS A 395 -24.82 -12.57 -21.22
N ASN A 396 -23.49 -12.58 -21.21
CA ASN A 396 -22.73 -13.77 -20.86
C ASN A 396 -22.43 -13.77 -19.36
N ASN A 397 -23.27 -14.48 -18.59
CA ASN A 397 -23.13 -14.61 -17.14
C ASN A 397 -22.84 -16.06 -16.68
N GLY A 398 -22.46 -16.95 -17.61
CA GLY A 398 -22.14 -18.35 -17.30
C GLY A 398 -23.34 -19.15 -16.80
N ASP A 399 -24.48 -19.05 -17.48
CA ASP A 399 -25.74 -19.72 -17.13
C ASP A 399 -26.22 -19.40 -15.71
N GLY A 400 -26.15 -18.13 -15.33
CA GLY A 400 -26.54 -17.64 -14.00
C GLY A 400 -25.44 -17.69 -12.93
N ARG A 401 -24.20 -18.06 -13.29
CA ARG A 401 -23.03 -17.97 -12.40
C ARG A 401 -22.81 -16.56 -11.87
N LEU A 402 -22.94 -15.54 -12.73
CA LEU A 402 -22.79 -14.14 -12.35
C LEU A 402 -24.15 -13.42 -12.31
N PRO A 403 -24.37 -12.52 -11.34
CA PRO A 403 -25.59 -11.71 -11.28
C PRO A 403 -25.59 -10.53 -12.28
N PHE A 404 -24.52 -10.35 -13.04
CA PHE A 404 -24.30 -9.28 -14.03
C PHE A 404 -23.70 -9.85 -15.32
N CYS A 405 -23.63 -9.01 -16.35
CA CYS A 405 -23.09 -9.40 -17.66
C CYS A 405 -21.57 -9.21 -17.72
N GLN A 406 -20.84 -10.26 -18.10
CA GLN A 406 -19.42 -10.14 -18.38
C GLN A 406 -19.15 -10.11 -19.89
N ILE A 407 -18.92 -8.90 -20.40
CA ILE A 407 -18.79 -8.62 -21.82
C ILE A 407 -17.45 -9.03 -22.44
N LEU A 408 -16.37 -9.07 -21.65
CA LEU A 408 -15.03 -9.39 -22.16
C LEU A 408 -14.15 -10.09 -21.11
N GLY A 409 -13.06 -10.70 -21.57
CA GLY A 409 -11.97 -11.22 -20.73
C GLY A 409 -11.92 -12.74 -20.60
N GLU A 410 -10.72 -13.26 -20.38
CA GLU A 410 -10.42 -14.70 -20.33
C GLU A 410 -10.87 -15.39 -19.03
N TYR A 411 -11.10 -14.62 -17.96
CA TYR A 411 -11.35 -15.12 -16.61
C TYR A 411 -12.70 -14.64 -16.11
N TRP A 412 -13.38 -15.45 -15.29
CA TRP A 412 -14.61 -15.03 -14.62
C TRP A 412 -14.31 -13.87 -13.69
N MET A 413 -15.08 -12.79 -13.85
CA MET A 413 -14.96 -11.60 -13.04
C MET A 413 -15.99 -11.67 -11.92
N GLU A 414 -15.53 -12.06 -10.74
CA GLU A 414 -16.36 -12.10 -9.54
C GLU A 414 -16.29 -10.76 -8.81
N LEU A 415 -17.42 -10.28 -8.30
CA LEU A 415 -17.54 -9.06 -7.50
C LEU A 415 -18.16 -9.47 -6.15
N PRO A 416 -17.35 -9.81 -5.14
CA PRO A 416 -17.85 -10.26 -3.84
C PRO A 416 -18.81 -9.25 -3.22
N GLN A 417 -19.95 -9.68 -2.66
CA GLN A 417 -20.94 -8.77 -2.07
C GLN A 417 -21.60 -7.78 -3.06
N TYR A 418 -21.53 -8.04 -4.38
CA TYR A 418 -22.22 -7.26 -5.40
C TYR A 418 -23.70 -7.02 -5.05
N ASN A 419 -24.12 -5.75 -5.10
CA ASN A 419 -25.51 -5.32 -4.98
C ASN A 419 -26.19 -5.74 -3.65
N THR A 420 -25.45 -5.74 -2.53
CA THR A 420 -25.93 -6.22 -1.23
C THR A 420 -26.20 -5.13 -0.20
N ILE A 421 -25.55 -3.97 -0.29
CA ILE A 421 -25.61 -2.92 0.73
C ILE A 421 -26.53 -1.78 0.31
N LYS A 422 -27.61 -1.56 1.05
CA LYS A 422 -28.47 -0.40 0.84
C LYS A 422 -27.72 0.89 1.21
N PRO A 423 -27.77 1.94 0.38
CA PRO A 423 -27.19 3.24 0.75
C PRO A 423 -27.73 3.74 2.09
N TYR A 424 -26.86 4.33 2.91
CA TYR A 424 -27.19 4.96 4.18
C TYR A 424 -26.35 6.22 4.40
N ALA A 425 -26.74 7.07 5.36
CA ALA A 425 -26.05 8.33 5.64
C ALA A 425 -24.64 8.09 6.19
N ASN A 426 -23.67 8.91 5.77
CA ASN A 426 -22.26 8.85 6.16
C ASN A 426 -21.58 7.50 5.84
N MET A 427 -22.03 6.85 4.76
CA MET A 427 -21.50 5.56 4.32
C MET A 427 -20.01 5.67 3.95
N ASN A 428 -19.22 4.69 4.39
CA ASN A 428 -17.77 4.53 4.17
C ASN A 428 -16.84 5.53 4.87
N GLU A 429 -17.34 6.64 5.42
CA GLU A 429 -16.52 7.66 6.10
C GLU A 429 -15.72 7.14 7.32
N ASN A 430 -16.13 6.01 7.90
CA ASN A 430 -15.51 5.44 9.10
C ASN A 430 -15.26 3.92 8.97
N CYS A 431 -15.18 3.42 7.75
CA CYS A 431 -15.14 1.98 7.49
C CYS A 431 -13.73 1.48 7.22
N PRO A 432 -13.22 0.51 8.00
CA PRO A 432 -11.93 -0.08 7.70
C PRO A 432 -12.03 -0.91 6.42
N SER A 433 -10.99 -0.82 5.59
CA SER A 433 -10.79 -1.75 4.47
C SER A 433 -9.29 -1.96 4.29
N LEU A 434 -8.71 -2.76 5.19
CA LEU A 434 -7.28 -3.07 5.18
C LEU A 434 -7.06 -4.55 4.87
N PRO A 435 -6.02 -4.89 4.09
CA PRO A 435 -5.60 -6.26 3.91
C PRO A 435 -5.11 -6.87 5.24
N PRO A 436 -5.20 -8.21 5.41
CA PRO A 436 -5.71 -9.19 4.45
C PRO A 436 -7.19 -9.53 4.61
N SER A 437 -7.86 -9.08 5.68
CA SER A 437 -9.23 -9.53 5.99
C SER A 437 -10.31 -8.68 5.32
N TYR A 438 -10.02 -7.40 5.04
CA TYR A 438 -10.98 -6.45 4.47
C TYR A 438 -12.32 -6.43 5.22
N ASP A 439 -12.24 -6.60 6.54
CA ASP A 439 -13.39 -6.72 7.42
C ASP A 439 -14.22 -5.45 7.34
N ARG A 440 -15.53 -5.62 7.05
CA ARG A 440 -16.51 -4.55 7.05
C ARG A 440 -17.44 -4.73 8.27
N PRO A 441 -17.25 -3.98 9.38
CA PRO A 441 -18.05 -4.13 10.59
C PRO A 441 -19.53 -3.86 10.35
N VAL A 442 -20.41 -4.35 11.23
CA VAL A 442 -21.84 -4.05 11.15
C VAL A 442 -22.05 -2.54 11.40
N ARG A 443 -22.74 -1.86 10.47
CA ARG A 443 -22.89 -0.37 10.36
C ARG A 443 -21.78 0.33 9.60
N CYS A 444 -20.82 -0.44 9.13
CA CYS A 444 -20.35 -0.32 7.77
C CYS A 444 -21.26 -1.20 6.87
#